data_AF-A0A1Y1K7S9-F1
#
_entry.id   AF-A0A1Y1K7S9-F1
#
_cell.length_a   1.000
_cell.length_b   1.000
_cell.length_c   1.000
_cell.angle_alpha   90.00
_cell.angle_beta   90.00
_cell.angle_gamma   90.00
#
_symmetry.space_group_name_H-M   'P 1'
#
loop_
_entity.id
_entity.type
_entity.pdbx_description
1 polymer ?
#
loop_
_entity_poly.entity_id
_entity_poly.type
_entity_poly.pdbx_seq_one_letter_code
_entity_poly.pdbx_strand_id
1 'polypeptide(L)'
;MACQFKHPFSAIIAGPSACGKSEFIVRFLQNSSHACDTIFEKVYWFYDQWQSLYSQWGSIVEFQPDMNTFDESVPVLIVIDDLMRESNKTLAKARKIKQLLYRYINESSLSQLSRNCKSQTRTLHPP
;
A
#
# COMPACT_ATOMS: atom_id res chain seq x y z
N MET A 1 19.88 8.60 13.18
CA MET A 1 19.23 8.37 11.87
C MET A 1 17.91 7.67 12.13
N ALA A 2 16.78 8.28 11.75
CA ALA A 2 15.48 7.63 11.86
C ALA A 2 15.31 6.62 10.72
N CYS A 3 14.79 5.44 11.01
CA CYS A 3 14.43 4.46 9.98
C CYS A 3 13.16 4.96 9.29
N GLN A 4 13.23 5.25 7.99
CA GLN A 4 12.11 5.74 7.18
C GLN A 4 11.79 4.75 6.05
N PHE A 5 10.51 4.63 5.72
CA PHE A 5 10.07 3.95 4.51
C PHE A 5 10.50 4.75 3.28
N LYS A 6 11.12 4.05 2.32
CA LYS A 6 11.62 4.62 1.08
C LYS A 6 10.64 4.38 -0.04
N HIS A 7 10.14 5.43 -0.69
CA HIS A 7 9.24 5.28 -1.83
C HIS A 7 9.97 4.73 -3.07
N PRO A 8 9.36 3.82 -3.84
CA PRO A 8 8.14 3.07 -3.51
C PRO A 8 8.41 1.94 -2.51
N PHE A 9 7.45 1.67 -1.62
CA PHE A 9 7.50 0.54 -0.70
C PHE A 9 6.20 -0.27 -0.74
N SER A 10 6.31 -1.51 -0.27
CA SER A 10 5.18 -2.40 0.00
C SER A 10 5.31 -2.91 1.44
N ALA A 11 4.22 -2.88 2.21
CA ALA A 11 4.20 -3.33 3.60
C ALA A 11 2.96 -4.20 3.87
N ILE A 12 3.12 -5.18 4.76
CA ILE A 12 2.03 -6.03 5.24
C ILE A 12 1.88 -5.81 6.73
N ILE A 13 0.67 -5.43 7.16
CA ILE A 13 0.31 -5.29 8.56
C ILE A 13 -0.61 -6.46 8.90
N ALA A 14 -0.09 -7.41 9.68
CA ALA A 14 -0.81 -8.62 10.05
C ALA A 14 -1.06 -8.69 11.56
N GLY A 15 -2.21 -9.25 11.93
CA GLY A 15 -2.61 -9.42 13.32
C GLY A 15 -4.08 -9.86 13.43
N PRO A 16 -4.50 -10.41 14.57
CA PRO A 16 -5.86 -10.92 14.76
C PRO A 16 -6.93 -9.82 14.57
N SER A 17 -8.18 -10.23 14.42
CA SER A 17 -9.29 -9.26 14.35
C SER A 17 -9.32 -8.40 15.63
N ALA A 18 -9.70 -7.12 15.49
CA ALA A 18 -9.73 -6.13 16.57
C ALA A 18 -8.39 -5.82 17.29
N CYS A 19 -7.22 -6.21 16.74
CA CYS A 19 -5.92 -5.85 17.33
C CYS A 19 -5.43 -4.43 17.00
N GLY A 20 -6.25 -3.61 16.35
CA GLY A 20 -5.92 -2.20 16.05
C GLY A 20 -5.14 -1.95 14.75
N LYS A 21 -5.24 -2.83 13.74
CA LYS A 21 -4.56 -2.63 12.43
C LYS A 21 -5.00 -1.34 11.73
N SER A 22 -6.31 -1.13 11.60
CA SER A 22 -6.87 0.07 10.97
C SER A 22 -6.48 1.33 11.76
N GLU A 23 -6.48 1.27 13.09
CA GLU A 23 -5.98 2.35 13.96
C GLU A 23 -4.48 2.63 13.75
N PHE A 24 -3.67 1.59 13.61
CA PHE A 24 -2.25 1.74 13.30
C PHE A 24 -2.04 2.44 11.96
N ILE A 25 -2.80 2.06 10.91
CA ILE A 25 -2.71 2.69 9.59
C ILE A 25 -3.05 4.17 9.69
N VAL A 26 -4.13 4.52 10.40
CA VAL A 26 -4.49 5.92 10.66
C VAL A 26 -3.35 6.69 11.31
N ARG A 27 -2.76 6.15 12.39
CA ARG A 27 -1.62 6.78 13.08
C ARG A 27 -0.39 6.89 12.19
N PHE A 28 -0.17 5.90 11.31
CA PHE A 28 0.87 5.95 10.30
C PHE A 28 0.63 7.10 9.31
N LEU A 29 -0.59 7.29 8.82
CA LEU A 29 -0.94 8.39 7.91
C LEU A 29 -0.70 9.76 8.56
N GLN A 30 -1.09 9.94 9.83
CA GLN A 30 -0.82 11.16 10.60
C GLN A 30 0.67 11.50 10.70
N ASN A 31 1.52 10.47 10.76
CA ASN A 31 2.96 10.61 10.95
C ASN A 31 3.75 10.32 9.67
N SER A 32 3.08 10.22 8.52
CA SER A 32 3.68 9.76 7.26
C SER A 32 4.82 10.67 6.80
N SER A 33 4.73 11.97 7.04
CA SER A 33 5.81 12.94 6.75
C SER A 33 7.11 12.70 7.52
N HIS A 34 7.04 11.99 8.65
CA HIS A 34 8.20 11.61 9.47
C HIS A 34 8.61 10.15 9.22
N ALA A 35 7.63 9.29 8.96
CA ALA A 35 7.81 7.85 8.76
C ALA A 35 8.27 7.48 7.33
N CYS A 36 7.94 8.30 6.33
CA CYS A 36 8.29 8.09 4.93
C CYS A 36 9.20 9.21 4.43
N ASP A 37 9.97 8.93 3.39
CA ASP A 37 10.76 9.93 2.67
C ASP A 37 10.00 10.64 1.54
N THR A 38 8.70 10.37 1.43
CA THR A 38 7.80 10.90 0.40
C THR A 38 6.52 11.42 1.04
N ILE A 39 6.00 12.51 0.50
CA ILE A 39 4.68 13.06 0.85
C ILE A 39 3.68 12.49 -0.15
N PHE A 40 2.66 11.79 0.35
CA PHE A 40 1.60 11.28 -0.50
C PHE A 40 0.60 12.38 -0.81
N GLU A 41 0.29 12.59 -2.08
CA GLU A 41 -0.71 13.57 -2.52
C GLU A 41 -2.13 12.99 -2.44
N LYS A 42 -2.25 11.66 -2.58
CA LYS A 42 -3.52 10.94 -2.44
C LYS A 42 -3.33 9.65 -1.64
N VAL A 43 -4.35 9.32 -0.85
CA VAL A 43 -4.44 8.06 -0.11
C VAL A 43 -5.74 7.37 -0.48
N TYR A 44 -5.66 6.20 -1.11
CA TYR A 44 -6.84 5.37 -1.38
C TYR A 44 -6.89 4.24 -0.38
N TRP A 45 -8.05 4.06 0.25
CA TRP A 45 -8.25 3.00 1.22
C TRP A 45 -9.41 2.12 0.78
N PHE A 46 -9.05 0.91 0.37
CA PHE A 46 -9.98 -0.12 -0.06
C PHE A 46 -10.41 -0.97 1.13
N TYR A 47 -11.72 -1.10 1.34
CA TYR A 47 -12.30 -1.78 2.50
C TYR A 47 -13.49 -2.66 2.09
N ASP A 48 -13.70 -3.76 2.83
CA ASP A 48 -14.87 -4.63 2.62
C ASP A 48 -16.10 -4.15 3.42
N GLN A 49 -15.87 -3.68 4.65
CA GLN A 49 -16.92 -3.22 5.55
C GLN A 49 -16.62 -1.82 6.07
N TRP A 50 -17.62 -0.95 6.05
CA TRP A 50 -17.49 0.40 6.59
C TRP A 50 -17.24 0.34 8.10
N GLN A 51 -16.19 1.03 8.56
CA GLN A 51 -15.88 1.18 9.98
C GLN A 51 -16.21 2.60 10.42
N SER A 52 -16.73 2.77 11.64
CA SER A 52 -17.07 4.09 12.18
C SER A 52 -15.89 5.07 12.13
N LEU A 53 -14.66 4.56 12.29
CA LEU A 53 -13.42 5.33 12.22
C LEU A 53 -13.26 6.06 10.89
N TYR A 54 -13.70 5.48 9.75
CA TYR A 54 -13.49 6.06 8.42
C TYR A 54 -14.15 7.43 8.26
N SER A 55 -15.27 7.65 8.95
CA SER A 55 -16.01 8.92 8.92
C SER A 55 -15.15 10.12 9.33
N GLN A 56 -14.13 9.91 10.17
CA GLN A 56 -13.23 10.97 10.65
C GLN A 56 -12.08 11.27 9.69
N TRP A 57 -11.87 10.43 8.68
CA TRP A 57 -10.70 10.45 7.80
C TRP A 57 -11.02 10.78 6.35
N GLY A 58 -12.30 11.00 6.00
CA GLY A 58 -12.75 11.22 4.62
C GLY A 58 -12.18 12.47 3.94
N SER A 59 -11.60 13.42 4.70
CA SER A 59 -10.92 14.58 4.13
C SER A 59 -9.48 14.31 3.68
N ILE A 60 -8.88 13.21 4.14
CA ILE A 60 -7.47 12.83 3.86
C ILE A 60 -7.43 11.55 3.02
N VAL A 61 -8.40 10.67 3.24
CA VAL A 61 -8.45 9.33 2.66
C VAL A 61 -9.68 9.22 1.78
N GLU A 62 -9.46 8.77 0.55
CA GLU A 62 -10.52 8.35 -0.34
C GLU A 62 -10.87 6.88 -0.06
N PHE A 63 -11.94 6.68 0.69
CA PHE A 63 -12.45 5.35 1.02
C PHE A 63 -13.27 4.81 -0.15
N GLN A 64 -12.86 3.65 -0.68
CA GLN A 64 -13.58 2.99 -1.77
C GLN A 64 -13.90 1.52 -1.41
N PRO A 65 -15.14 1.05 -1.64
CA PRO A 65 -15.50 -0.35 -1.39
C PRO A 65 -14.91 -1.32 -2.43
N ASP A 66 -14.57 -0.81 -3.61
CA ASP A 66 -14.00 -1.59 -4.71
C ASP A 66 -12.73 -0.92 -5.22
N MET A 67 -11.78 -1.74 -5.68
CA MET A 67 -10.55 -1.27 -6.30
C MET A 67 -10.81 -0.78 -7.72
N ASN A 68 -11.23 0.49 -7.83
CA ASN A 68 -11.34 1.20 -9.10
C ASN A 68 -9.98 1.79 -9.50
N THR A 69 -9.93 2.41 -10.68
CA THR A 69 -8.74 3.11 -11.17
C THR A 69 -8.36 4.25 -10.22
N PHE A 70 -7.11 4.29 -9.81
CA PHE A 70 -6.51 5.38 -9.07
C PHE A 70 -5.50 6.13 -9.95
N ASP A 71 -5.29 7.40 -9.63
CA ASP A 71 -4.38 8.27 -10.35
C ASP A 71 -2.92 7.98 -9.97
N GLU A 72 -2.17 7.35 -10.87
CA GLU A 72 -0.76 6.99 -10.69
C GLU A 72 0.21 8.14 -11.06
N SER A 73 -0.28 9.31 -11.46
CA SER A 73 0.57 10.44 -11.87
C SER A 73 1.25 11.16 -10.71
N VAL A 74 0.80 10.91 -9.49
CA VAL A 74 1.30 11.52 -8.24
C VAL A 74 1.74 10.43 -7.25
N PRO A 75 2.53 10.77 -6.22
CA PRO A 75 2.84 9.83 -5.15
C PRO A 75 1.58 9.44 -4.38
N VAL A 76 1.16 8.19 -4.56
CA VAL A 76 -0.05 7.62 -3.93
C VAL A 76 0.31 6.58 -2.88
N LEU A 77 -0.43 6.57 -1.77
CA LEU A 77 -0.46 5.44 -0.85
C LEU A 77 -1.75 4.65 -1.00
N ILE A 78 -1.63 3.35 -1.22
CA ILE A 78 -2.75 2.43 -1.35
C ILE A 78 -2.83 1.56 -0.11
N VAL A 79 -3.95 1.63 0.58
CA VAL A 79 -4.28 0.78 1.73
C VAL A 79 -5.30 -0.26 1.30
N ILE A 80 -5.01 -1.52 1.59
CA ILE A 80 -5.90 -2.65 1.33
C ILE A 80 -6.21 -3.28 2.69
N ASP A 81 -7.38 -2.98 3.26
CA ASP A 81 -7.76 -3.45 4.60
C ASP A 81 -8.84 -4.53 4.51
N ASP A 82 -8.52 -5.68 5.10
CA ASP A 82 -9.37 -6.87 5.29
C ASP A 82 -10.44 -7.10 4.20
N LEU A 83 -10.00 -7.33 2.97
CA LEU A 83 -10.88 -7.75 1.87
C LEU A 83 -11.21 -9.26 1.89
N MET A 84 -10.84 -9.97 2.96
CA MET A 84 -10.95 -11.44 3.04
C MET A 84 -12.27 -11.91 3.63
N ARG A 85 -13.05 -11.06 4.31
CA ARG A 85 -14.35 -11.45 4.89
C ARG A 85 -15.39 -11.81 3.82
N GLU A 86 -15.46 -11.08 2.72
CA GLU A 86 -16.33 -11.41 1.57
C GLU A 86 -15.76 -12.45 0.58
N SER A 87 -14.54 -12.96 0.79
CA SER A 87 -14.00 -14.00 -0.11
C SER A 87 -14.80 -15.30 -0.10
N ASN A 88 -15.69 -15.49 0.89
CA ASN A 88 -16.68 -16.57 0.94
C ASN A 88 -17.98 -16.30 0.16
N LYS A 89 -18.25 -15.06 -0.28
CA LYS A 89 -19.49 -14.71 -1.01
C LYS A 89 -19.32 -14.67 -2.52
N THR A 90 -18.12 -14.36 -3.05
CA THR A 90 -17.84 -14.48 -4.48
C THR A 90 -16.35 -14.71 -4.76
N LEU A 91 -16.01 -15.90 -5.26
CA LEU A 91 -14.65 -16.31 -5.64
C LEU A 91 -13.95 -15.33 -6.61
N ALA A 92 -14.71 -14.50 -7.34
CA ALA A 92 -14.19 -13.49 -8.26
C ALA A 92 -13.50 -12.31 -7.55
N LYS A 93 -14.08 -11.78 -6.47
CA LYS A 93 -13.48 -10.67 -5.70
C LYS A 93 -12.16 -11.10 -5.06
N ALA A 94 -12.17 -12.27 -4.40
CA ALA A 94 -10.98 -12.85 -3.78
C ALA A 94 -9.83 -13.09 -4.78
N ARG A 95 -10.16 -13.55 -6.00
CA ARG A 95 -9.16 -13.73 -7.08
C ARG A 95 -8.58 -12.40 -7.55
N LYS A 96 -9.42 -11.36 -7.71
CA LYS A 96 -8.96 -10.03 -8.14
C LYS A 96 -8.01 -9.42 -7.11
N ILE A 97 -8.35 -9.51 -5.82
CA ILE A 97 -7.51 -9.03 -4.71
C ILE A 97 -6.20 -9.81 -4.62
N LYS A 98 -6.25 -11.15 -4.68
CA LYS A 98 -5.04 -11.97 -4.73
C LYS A 98 -4.16 -11.59 -5.92
N GLN A 99 -4.73 -11.48 -7.11
CA GLN A 99 -3.99 -11.14 -8.33
C GLN A 99 -3.32 -9.77 -8.24
N LEU A 100 -4.00 -8.79 -7.64
CA LEU A 100 -3.45 -7.45 -7.42
C LEU A 100 -2.36 -7.44 -6.35
N LEU A 101 -2.55 -8.13 -5.23
CA LEU A 101 -1.50 -8.32 -4.22
C LEU A 101 -0.28 -9.01 -4.83
N TYR A 102 -0.46 -10.10 -5.57
CA TYR A 102 0.63 -10.78 -6.26
C TYR A 102 1.32 -9.86 -7.28
N ARG A 103 0.56 -9.11 -8.07
CA ARG A 103 1.12 -8.14 -9.01
C ARG A 103 1.95 -7.09 -8.30
N TYR A 104 1.43 -6.46 -7.24
CA TYR A 104 2.12 -5.39 -6.52
C TYR A 104 3.36 -5.89 -5.78
N ILE A 105 3.29 -7.07 -5.14
CA ILE A 105 4.43 -7.72 -4.49
C ILE A 105 5.52 -8.08 -5.52
N ASN A 106 5.13 -8.60 -6.68
CA ASN A 106 6.08 -9.02 -7.72
C ASN A 106 6.65 -7.82 -8.51
N GLU A 107 5.87 -6.79 -8.83
CA GLU A 107 6.35 -5.56 -9.49
C GLU A 107 7.27 -4.75 -8.57
N SER A 108 7.00 -4.73 -7.26
CA SER A 108 7.93 -4.19 -6.25
C SER A 108 9.27 -4.91 -6.30
N SER A 109 9.26 -6.23 -6.47
CA SER A 109 10.47 -7.06 -6.55
C SER A 109 11.22 -6.87 -7.88
N LEU A 110 10.49 -6.79 -9.00
CA LEU A 110 11.05 -6.55 -10.34
C LEU A 110 11.63 -5.14 -10.50
N SER A 111 10.98 -4.13 -9.91
CA SER A 111 11.49 -2.74 -9.93
C SER A 111 12.74 -2.57 -9.07
N GLN A 112 12.88 -3.30 -7.97
CA GLN A 112 14.11 -3.39 -7.17
C GLN A 112 15.22 -4.15 -7.93
N LEU A 113 14.90 -5.28 -8.57
CA LEU A 113 15.84 -6.03 -9.42
C LEU A 113 16.35 -5.19 -10.61
N SER A 114 15.48 -4.42 -11.27
CA SER A 114 15.85 -3.53 -12.37
C SER A 114 16.76 -2.39 -11.92
N ARG A 115 16.50 -1.78 -10.74
CA ARG A 115 17.38 -0.76 -10.16
C ARG A 115 18.75 -1.32 -9.75
N ASN A 116 18.80 -2.53 -9.19
CA ASN A 116 20.04 -3.20 -8.82
C ASN A 116 20.87 -3.63 -10.05
N CYS A 117 20.24 -4.02 -11.16
CA CYS A 117 20.95 -4.27 -12.42
C CYS A 117 21.58 -2.98 -13.00
N LYS A 118 20.91 -1.83 -12.87
CA LYS A 118 21.45 -0.53 -13.34
C LYS A 118 22.58 0.01 -12.46
N SER A 119 22.60 -0.29 -11.16
CA SER A 119 23.70 0.10 -10.28
C SER A 119 24.96 -0.76 -10.45
N GLN A 120 24.83 -2.02 -10.88
CA GLN A 120 25.97 -2.90 -11.14
C GLN A 120 26.65 -2.67 -12.50
N THR A 121 25.98 -2.05 -13.47
CA THR A 121 26.56 -1.77 -14.81
C THR A 121 27.40 -0.50 -14.85
N ARG A 122 27.45 0.32 -13.79
CA ARG A 122 28.28 1.54 -13.72
C ARG A 122 29.67 1.34 -13.08
N THR A 123 30.00 0.15 -12.59
CA THR A 123 31.30 -0.16 -11.96
C THR A 123 32.20 -1.12 -12.77
N LEU A 124 31.86 -1.39 -14.04
CA LEU A 124 32.71 -2.18 -14.93
C LEU A 124 33.17 -1.32 -16.12
N HIS A 125 34.06 -0.37 -15.84
CA HIS A 125 35.05 0.06 -16.82
C HIS A 125 36.38 -0.60 -16.47
N PRO A 126 36.93 -1.50 -17.31
CA PRO A 126 38.30 -1.94 -17.17
C PRO A 126 39.28 -0.84 -17.64
N PRO A 127 40.55 -0.89 -17.17
CA PRO A 127 41.55 0.17 -17.34
C PRO A 127 41.98 0.42 -18.79
#